data_AF-A0A8T5RY42-F1
#
_entry.id   AF-A0A8T5RY42-F1
#
_cell.length_a   1.000
_cell.length_b   1.000
_cell.length_c   1.000
_cell.angle_alpha   90.00
_cell.angle_beta   90.00
_cell.angle_gamma   90.00
#
_symmetry.space_group_name_H-M   'P 1'
#
loop_
_entity.id
_entity.type
_entity.pdbx_description
1 polymer ?
#
loop_
_entity_poly.entity_id
_entity_poly.type
_entity_poly.pdbx_seq_one_letter_code
_entity_poly.pdbx_strand_id
1 'polypeptide(L)'
;LVTMVAHARSNVKIGEVIQSEINENFDLSPEVNVASRLYFLDLKQDQIYNRMNRALKMSENSSLNKIEYENVTNNFELGIITSGVSYTYVLEALEVLNIKAPILKLGFINPLPERKIVAFLKQFKQVFVVEENDAYIETEILAIAQKNCLHTKIHGKDPFSYSKESSLLNFVGELNPTEVALALIKITNLTPKIDLKQIKDKRYETVRRKPILCPGCPYGTIRYALKKAVEKLKSELGKQIYFYQDIGCYTLLSFPPYSFANVKYCMGSSIALAQGVAHTDDSLNIAIIGDGTFFHSGIPALLNGIHNKAPILVLILDNGWIGMTGQQPHPGSDTRYYQEGSSKKKVDLEMFLQGSGANISVIERQERNLGKYPNRLMDLIYKKSYNVLEKRILHVIVIEDECIQKFNKRSTMEIRYVDEGLCTNCSVCYNQFYCPALNEKDDKAHINSNECLGCGICEELCPNNAILGGDNDEY
;
A
#
# COMPACT_ATOMS: atom_id res chain seq x y z
N LEU A 1 7.51 0.20 -3.57
CA LEU A 1 8.76 -0.58 -3.46
C LEU A 1 8.79 -1.12 -2.05
N VAL A 2 8.83 -2.44 -1.88
CA VAL A 2 8.96 -3.04 -0.55
C VAL A 2 10.45 -3.32 -0.40
N THR A 3 11.08 -2.71 0.60
CA THR A 3 12.46 -3.02 0.99
C THR A 3 12.56 -4.50 1.40
N MET A 4 13.70 -5.16 1.17
CA MET A 4 13.99 -6.55 1.55
C MET A 4 13.69 -6.88 3.02
N VAL A 5 13.49 -5.86 3.88
CA VAL A 5 12.94 -5.98 5.23
C VAL A 5 11.72 -6.91 5.29
N ALA A 6 10.77 -6.84 4.34
CA ALA A 6 9.58 -7.71 4.36
C ALA A 6 9.88 -9.18 4.04
N HIS A 7 11.07 -9.47 3.53
CA HIS A 7 11.58 -10.81 3.25
C HIS A 7 12.60 -11.29 4.28
N ALA A 8 12.99 -10.42 5.23
CA ALA A 8 13.88 -10.77 6.31
C ALA A 8 13.14 -11.66 7.33
N ARG A 9 13.81 -12.73 7.75
CA ARG A 9 13.33 -13.64 8.80
C ARG A 9 14.47 -13.88 9.77
N SER A 10 14.16 -13.89 11.05
CA SER A 10 15.10 -14.26 12.09
C SER A 10 14.38 -15.09 13.14
N ASN A 11 15.11 -16.01 13.76
CA ASN A 11 14.61 -16.69 14.94
C ASN A 11 14.50 -15.67 16.07
N VAL A 12 13.32 -15.57 16.67
CA VAL A 12 13.09 -14.71 17.83
C VAL A 12 13.05 -15.55 19.09
N LYS A 13 13.67 -15.06 20.16
CA LYS A 13 13.48 -15.63 21.49
C LYS A 13 12.23 -15.00 22.08
N ILE A 14 11.20 -15.81 22.31
CA ILE A 14 9.98 -15.36 22.98
C ILE A 14 10.32 -15.09 24.45
N GLY A 15 9.83 -13.96 24.98
CA GLY A 15 9.94 -13.58 26.38
C GLY A 15 8.59 -13.16 26.93
N GLU A 16 8.55 -12.78 28.20
CA GLU A 16 7.35 -12.19 28.79
C GLU A 16 6.96 -10.91 28.05
N VAL A 17 5.66 -10.72 27.83
CA VAL A 17 5.13 -9.49 27.26
C VAL A 17 5.28 -8.39 28.31
N ILE A 18 6.27 -7.51 28.11
CA ILE A 18 6.43 -6.32 28.95
C ILE A 18 5.38 -5.33 28.48
N GLN A 19 4.27 -5.24 29.22
CA GLN A 19 3.29 -4.19 29.00
C GLN A 19 3.97 -2.86 29.33
N SER A 20 4.01 -1.95 28.36
CA SER A 20 4.57 -0.62 28.59
C SER A 20 3.75 0.05 29.69
N GLU A 21 4.41 0.61 30.70
CA GLU A 21 3.75 1.48 31.68
C GLU A 21 3.24 2.71 30.91
N ILE A 22 1.94 2.74 30.63
CA ILE A 22 1.29 3.93 30.10
C ILE A 22 1.21 4.89 31.28
N ASN A 23 1.90 6.03 31.18
CA ASN A 23 1.74 7.08 32.17
C ASN A 23 0.30 7.60 32.10
N GLU A 24 -0.53 7.22 33.08
CA GLU A 24 -1.93 7.63 33.18
C GLU A 24 -2.09 9.14 33.42
N ASN A 25 -1.01 9.84 33.79
CA ASN A 25 -0.98 11.29 34.01
C ASN A 25 -0.69 12.07 32.73
N PHE A 26 -1.31 11.70 31.61
CA PHE A 26 -1.22 12.49 30.39
C PHE A 26 -2.09 13.75 30.52
N ASP A 27 -1.46 14.88 30.83
CA ASP A 27 -2.13 16.16 31.02
C ASP A 27 -1.91 17.10 29.82
N LEU A 28 -2.97 17.31 29.03
CA LEU A 28 -3.00 18.30 27.94
C LEU A 28 -3.48 19.68 28.39
N SER A 29 -3.86 19.88 29.66
CA SER A 29 -4.29 21.18 30.16
C SER A 29 -3.28 22.32 29.96
N PRO A 30 -1.95 22.08 29.91
CA PRO A 30 -0.98 23.12 29.57
C PRO A 30 -0.90 23.43 28.05
N GLU A 31 -1.38 22.53 27.19
CA GLU A 31 -1.28 22.63 25.72
C GLU A 31 -2.57 23.22 25.11
N VAL A 32 -2.82 24.50 25.37
CA VAL A 32 -3.97 25.20 24.79
C VAL A 32 -3.69 25.54 23.32
N ASN A 33 -3.87 24.58 22.40
CA ASN A 33 -3.76 24.79 20.94
C ASN A 33 -4.93 25.61 20.40
N VAL A 34 -4.95 26.92 20.68
CA VAL A 34 -5.94 27.85 20.14
C VAL A 34 -5.36 28.52 18.91
N ALA A 35 -6.13 28.50 17.81
CA ALA A 35 -5.80 29.19 16.56
C ALA A 35 -5.95 30.73 16.66
N SER A 36 -5.49 31.32 17.77
CA SER A 36 -5.30 32.76 17.89
C SER A 36 -3.84 33.09 17.60
N ARG A 37 -3.60 34.08 16.75
CA ARG A 37 -2.26 34.39 16.24
C ARG A 37 -1.22 34.64 17.34
N LEU A 38 -1.61 35.24 18.47
CA LEU A 38 -0.70 35.57 19.57
C LEU A 38 -0.30 34.32 20.37
N TYR A 39 -1.28 33.58 20.91
CA TYR A 39 -0.99 32.36 21.68
C TYR A 39 -0.37 31.25 20.81
N PHE A 40 -0.75 31.18 19.53
CA PHE A 40 -0.17 30.23 18.59
C PHE A 40 1.33 30.48 18.36
N LEU A 41 1.79 31.73 18.35
CA LEU A 41 3.22 32.04 18.15
C LEU A 41 4.06 31.62 19.35
N ASP A 42 3.63 31.90 20.58
CA ASP A 42 4.34 31.50 21.81
C ASP A 42 4.39 29.97 21.95
N LEU A 43 3.27 29.28 21.67
CA LEU A 43 3.21 27.83 21.66
C LEU A 43 4.10 27.22 20.57
N LYS A 44 4.11 27.80 19.37
CA LYS A 44 5.00 27.36 18.29
C LYS A 44 6.46 27.66 18.62
N GLN A 45 6.75 28.74 19.34
CA GLN A 45 8.09 29.03 19.82
C GLN A 45 8.56 27.94 20.80
N ASP A 46 7.74 27.52 21.76
CA ASP A 46 8.08 26.38 22.62
C ASP A 46 8.21 25.07 21.82
N GLN A 47 7.24 24.75 20.96
CA GLN A 47 7.24 23.52 20.17
C GLN A 47 8.43 23.43 19.22
N ILE A 48 8.77 24.52 18.53
CA ILE A 48 9.86 24.53 17.56
C ILE A 48 11.19 24.69 18.27
N TYR A 49 11.38 25.68 19.14
CA TYR A 49 12.70 25.92 19.71
C TYR A 49 12.96 25.04 20.94
N ASN A 50 12.07 25.02 21.94
CA ASN A 50 12.34 24.28 23.18
C ASN A 50 12.22 22.77 23.00
N ARG A 51 11.19 22.26 22.30
CA ARG A 51 11.07 20.80 22.08
C ARG A 51 12.13 20.29 21.11
N MET A 52 12.42 20.99 20.01
CA MET A 52 13.51 20.55 19.12
C MET A 52 14.87 20.66 19.81
N ASN A 53 15.13 21.67 20.64
CA ASN A 53 16.37 21.72 21.42
C ASN A 53 16.47 20.57 22.42
N ARG A 54 15.37 20.18 23.07
CA ARG A 54 15.33 18.99 23.93
C ARG A 54 15.57 17.71 23.12
N ALA A 55 14.88 17.54 22.00
CA ALA A 55 15.03 16.40 21.11
C ALA A 55 16.46 16.31 20.53
N LEU A 56 17.10 17.44 20.21
CA LEU A 56 18.50 17.50 19.79
C LEU A 56 19.43 17.05 20.90
N LYS A 57 19.26 17.56 22.13
CA LYS A 57 20.03 17.08 23.29
C LYS A 57 19.84 15.58 23.52
N MET A 58 18.63 15.05 23.32
CA MET A 58 18.36 13.62 23.39
C MET A 58 19.07 12.86 22.27
N SER A 59 19.00 13.33 21.03
CA SER A 59 19.65 12.73 19.87
C SER A 59 21.17 12.68 20.04
N GLU A 60 21.79 13.78 20.48
CA GLU A 60 23.23 13.86 20.77
C GLU A 60 23.67 12.84 21.82
N ASN A 61 22.90 12.68 22.89
CA ASN A 61 23.24 11.76 23.98
C ASN A 61 22.66 10.35 23.80
N SER A 62 21.90 10.10 22.74
CA SER A 62 21.22 8.84 22.52
C SER A 62 22.22 7.70 22.33
N SER A 63 22.00 6.61 23.07
CA SER A 63 22.71 5.34 22.88
C SER A 63 22.35 4.64 21.58
N LEU A 64 21.32 5.12 20.86
CA LEU A 64 20.93 4.61 19.55
C LEU A 64 21.87 5.11 18.44
N ASN A 65 22.54 6.25 18.65
CA ASN A 65 23.52 6.81 17.72
C ASN A 65 24.91 6.31 18.10
N LYS A 66 25.40 5.29 17.38
CA LYS A 66 26.62 4.54 17.71
C LYS A 66 27.66 4.65 16.60
N ILE A 67 28.93 4.79 16.97
CA ILE A 67 30.04 4.56 16.05
C ILE A 67 30.48 3.11 16.25
N GLU A 68 30.39 2.33 15.21
CA GLU A 68 30.90 0.97 15.16
C GLU A 68 32.24 0.94 14.42
N TYR A 69 33.11 0.01 14.82
CA TYR A 69 34.44 -0.14 14.25
C TYR A 69 35.30 1.15 14.35
N GLU A 70 35.12 1.95 15.40
CA GLU A 70 35.80 3.25 15.58
C GLU A 70 37.33 3.17 15.50
N ASN A 71 37.92 2.09 16.03
CA ASN A 71 39.37 1.87 16.03
C ASN A 71 39.91 1.32 14.70
N VAL A 72 39.06 1.13 13.68
CA VAL A 72 39.49 0.64 12.37
C VAL A 72 40.01 1.81 11.55
N THR A 73 41.31 1.82 11.28
CA THR A 73 41.89 2.66 10.24
C THR A 73 41.80 1.94 8.89
N ASN A 74 41.39 2.65 7.85
CA ASN A 74 41.45 2.18 6.48
C ASN A 74 42.27 3.12 5.61
N ASN A 75 42.93 2.57 4.58
CA ASN A 75 43.82 3.32 3.69
C ASN A 75 43.07 4.31 2.78
N PHE A 76 41.74 4.32 2.82
CA PHE A 76 40.89 5.16 1.99
C PHE A 76 40.46 6.44 2.70
N GLU A 77 40.79 6.61 3.99
CA GLU A 77 40.32 7.71 4.84
C GLU A 77 38.79 7.89 4.72
N LEU A 78 38.08 6.76 4.72
CA LEU A 78 36.64 6.65 4.48
C LEU A 78 35.89 6.32 5.78
N GLY A 79 34.88 7.13 6.10
CA GLY A 79 33.85 6.80 7.08
C GLY A 79 32.50 6.50 6.40
N ILE A 80 31.61 5.77 7.08
CA ILE A 80 30.27 5.49 6.56
C ILE A 80 29.22 6.01 7.55
N ILE A 81 28.18 6.68 7.06
CA ILE A 81 27.02 7.09 7.87
C ILE A 81 25.78 6.40 7.32
N THR A 82 24.99 5.77 8.19
CA THR A 82 23.82 4.99 7.77
C THR A 82 22.76 4.87 8.87
N SER A 83 21.56 4.41 8.53
CA SER A 83 20.44 4.21 9.46
C SER A 83 19.58 3.02 9.03
N GLY A 84 18.85 2.44 9.99
CA GLY A 84 17.85 1.40 9.72
C GLY A 84 18.42 0.17 9.00
N VAL A 85 17.71 -0.31 7.97
CA VAL A 85 18.11 -1.50 7.18
C VAL A 85 19.37 -1.26 6.34
N SER A 86 19.63 -0.02 5.92
CA SER A 86 20.83 0.30 5.14
C SER A 86 22.12 -0.08 5.85
N TYR A 87 22.12 -0.11 7.18
CA TYR A 87 23.24 -0.60 7.99
C TYR A 87 23.61 -2.06 7.68
N THR A 88 22.63 -2.96 7.52
CA THR A 88 22.94 -4.36 7.20
C THR A 88 23.52 -4.50 5.80
N TYR A 89 23.04 -3.70 4.85
CA TYR A 89 23.62 -3.67 3.49
C TYR A 89 25.06 -3.17 3.48
N VAL A 90 25.40 -2.20 4.34
CA VAL A 90 26.77 -1.74 4.53
C VAL A 90 27.66 -2.87 5.07
N LEU A 91 27.22 -3.57 6.12
CA LEU A 91 28.00 -4.67 6.69
C LEU A 91 28.31 -5.76 5.66
N GLU A 92 27.29 -6.22 4.94
CA GLU A 92 27.42 -7.25 3.91
C GLU A 92 28.31 -6.78 2.76
N ALA A 93 28.18 -5.52 2.33
CA ALA A 93 29.04 -4.95 1.29
C ALA A 93 30.51 -4.87 1.72
N LEU A 94 30.78 -4.45 2.96
CA LEU A 94 32.14 -4.42 3.51
C LEU A 94 32.75 -5.83 3.61
N GLU A 95 31.97 -6.81 4.03
CA GLU A 95 32.37 -8.22 4.10
C GLU A 95 32.72 -8.78 2.71
N VAL A 96 31.84 -8.57 1.73
CA VAL A 96 32.05 -9.00 0.33
C VAL A 96 33.32 -8.41 -0.27
N LEU A 97 33.61 -7.14 0.03
CA LEU A 97 34.82 -6.46 -0.43
C LEU A 97 36.06 -6.75 0.44
N ASN A 98 35.89 -7.45 1.56
CA ASN A 98 36.92 -7.71 2.55
C ASN A 98 37.65 -6.45 3.00
N ILE A 99 36.90 -5.38 3.26
CA ILE A 99 37.39 -4.14 3.85
C ILE A 99 36.66 -3.83 5.14
N LYS A 100 37.27 -2.98 5.96
CA LYS A 100 36.65 -2.48 7.19
C LYS A 100 36.67 -0.95 7.15
N ALA A 101 35.60 -0.33 7.63
CA ALA A 101 35.49 1.11 7.76
C ALA A 101 34.71 1.45 9.04
N PRO A 102 35.03 2.56 9.73
CA PRO A 102 34.20 3.07 10.80
C PRO A 102 32.79 3.44 10.29
N ILE A 103 31.76 3.08 11.06
CA ILE A 103 30.35 3.28 10.68
C ILE A 103 29.64 4.07 11.79
N LEU A 104 29.18 5.28 11.49
CA LEU A 104 28.21 5.98 12.33
C LEU A 104 26.80 5.49 11.99
N LYS A 105 26.27 4.60 12.83
CA LYS A 105 24.90 4.12 12.77
C LYS A 105 23.99 5.08 13.53
N LEU A 106 23.15 5.80 12.81
CA LEU A 106 22.14 6.70 13.36
C LEU A 106 20.89 5.90 13.72
N GLY A 107 20.44 6.03 14.97
CA GLY A 107 19.17 5.49 15.45
C GLY A 107 18.18 6.56 15.90
N PHE A 108 18.60 7.82 15.97
CA PHE A 108 17.75 8.99 16.17
C PHE A 108 17.97 9.95 14.99
N ILE A 109 17.01 10.01 14.06
CA ILE A 109 17.20 10.66 12.75
C ILE A 109 16.56 12.06 12.62
N ASN A 110 15.70 12.48 13.55
CA ASN A 110 15.13 13.82 13.53
C ASN A 110 14.89 14.39 14.94
N PRO A 111 15.70 15.36 15.41
CA PRO A 111 16.83 15.96 14.71
C PRO A 111 18.08 15.06 14.69
N LEU A 112 18.96 15.27 13.72
CA LEU A 112 20.26 14.59 13.65
C LEU A 112 21.23 15.09 14.75
N PRO A 113 22.12 14.23 15.27
CA PRO A 113 23.10 14.60 16.29
C PRO A 113 24.28 15.36 15.66
N GLU A 114 24.11 16.66 15.45
CA GLU A 114 25.06 17.54 14.75
C GLU A 114 26.50 17.41 15.29
N ARG A 115 26.70 17.45 16.62
CA ARG A 115 28.03 17.35 17.22
C ARG A 115 28.69 16.01 16.93
N LYS A 116 27.95 14.90 17.05
CA LYS A 116 28.46 13.56 16.71
C LYS A 116 28.82 13.47 15.23
N ILE A 117 27.96 13.98 14.34
CA ILE A 117 28.21 13.98 12.89
C ILE A 117 29.46 14.81 12.56
N VAL A 118 29.56 16.05 13.07
CA VAL A 118 30.74 16.91 12.86
C VAL A 118 32.02 16.24 13.37
N ALA A 119 31.98 15.63 14.56
CA ALA A 119 33.12 14.92 15.13
C ALA A 119 33.53 13.71 14.26
N PHE A 120 32.55 13.01 13.67
CA PHE A 120 32.81 11.90 12.76
C PHE A 120 33.39 12.38 11.42
N LEU A 121 32.77 13.39 10.78
CA LEU A 121 33.22 13.94 9.50
C LEU A 121 34.67 14.45 9.55
N LYS A 122 35.09 15.07 10.67
CA LYS A 122 36.46 15.59 10.86
C LYS A 122 37.55 14.52 10.84
N GLN A 123 37.20 13.25 11.06
CA GLN A 123 38.16 12.14 11.11
C GLN A 123 38.52 11.59 9.73
N PHE A 124 37.74 11.93 8.70
CA PHE A 124 37.83 11.32 7.38
C PHE A 124 37.92 12.37 6.27
N LYS A 125 38.66 12.06 5.20
CA LYS A 125 38.66 12.92 3.99
C LYS A 125 37.38 12.75 3.19
N GLN A 126 36.77 11.57 3.27
CA GLN A 126 35.55 11.25 2.57
C GLN A 126 34.61 10.42 3.45
N VAL A 127 33.31 10.63 3.26
CA VAL A 127 32.26 9.89 3.96
C VAL A 127 31.21 9.43 2.98
N PHE A 128 30.77 8.18 3.12
CA PHE A 128 29.70 7.60 2.33
C PHE A 128 28.42 7.51 3.17
N VAL A 129 27.38 8.21 2.73
CA VAL A 129 26.05 8.16 3.33
C VAL A 129 25.23 7.11 2.60
N VAL A 130 24.75 6.13 3.36
CA VAL A 130 23.95 5.01 2.84
C VAL A 130 22.60 5.01 3.52
N GLU A 131 21.57 5.40 2.77
CA GLU A 131 20.19 5.49 3.23
C GLU A 131 19.19 4.98 2.18
N GLU A 132 17.98 4.65 2.62
CA GLU A 132 16.92 4.05 1.81
C GLU A 132 15.75 5.04 1.60
N ASN A 133 15.06 4.88 0.47
CA ASN A 133 14.10 5.82 -0.11
C ASN A 133 14.76 7.14 -0.55
N ASP A 134 14.51 8.23 0.16
CA ASP A 134 14.96 9.58 -0.22
C ASP A 134 16.31 9.94 0.45
N ALA A 135 17.03 10.89 -0.12
CA ALA A 135 18.35 11.34 0.35
C ALA A 135 18.25 12.33 1.54
N TYR A 136 17.45 11.99 2.55
CA TYR A 136 17.17 12.88 3.69
C TYR A 136 18.40 13.08 4.58
N ILE A 137 19.04 12.00 5.01
CA ILE A 137 20.21 12.01 5.90
C ILE A 137 21.39 12.68 5.18
N GLU A 138 21.64 12.35 3.91
CA GLU A 138 22.68 12.95 3.09
C GLU A 138 22.49 14.47 2.95
N THR A 139 21.26 14.91 2.66
CA THR A 139 20.92 16.35 2.56
C THR A 139 21.25 17.09 3.85
N GLU A 140 20.83 16.54 4.99
CA GLU A 140 21.10 17.16 6.30
C GLU A 140 22.60 17.15 6.65
N ILE A 141 23.32 16.07 6.32
CA ILE A 141 24.77 16.00 6.55
C ILE A 141 25.54 17.00 5.68
N LEU A 142 25.13 17.18 4.42
CA LEU A 142 25.69 18.22 3.54
C LEU A 142 25.48 19.62 4.15
N ALA A 143 24.28 19.91 4.67
CA ALA A 143 23.97 21.17 5.33
C ALA A 143 24.81 21.36 6.61
N ILE A 144 24.94 20.32 7.44
CA ILE A 144 25.78 20.33 8.66
C ILE A 144 27.25 20.57 8.31
N ALA A 145 27.78 19.89 7.29
CA ALA A 145 29.15 20.03 6.84
C ALA A 145 29.42 21.46 6.35
N GLN A 146 28.54 22.03 5.53
CA GLN A 146 28.65 23.39 5.04
C GLN A 146 28.56 24.42 6.17
N LYS A 147 27.59 24.27 7.08
CA LYS A 147 27.42 25.14 8.27
C LYS A 147 28.67 25.16 9.15
N ASN A 148 29.39 24.05 9.24
CA ASN A 148 30.59 23.90 10.06
C ASN A 148 31.91 24.04 9.28
N CYS A 149 31.85 24.53 8.03
CA CYS A 149 33.00 24.75 7.16
C CYS A 149 33.89 23.50 6.99
N LEU A 150 33.29 22.32 6.89
CA LEU A 150 34.00 21.07 6.67
C LEU A 150 34.23 20.84 5.18
N HIS A 151 35.42 20.35 4.83
CA HIS A 151 35.81 20.02 3.45
C HIS A 151 35.75 18.52 3.15
N THR A 152 35.19 17.73 4.07
CA THR A 152 35.01 16.29 3.90
C THR A 152 34.13 16.02 2.68
N LYS A 153 34.61 15.18 1.76
CA LYS A 153 33.85 14.80 0.57
C LYS A 153 32.72 13.84 0.95
N ILE A 154 31.48 14.22 0.68
CA ILE A 154 30.30 13.40 1.00
C ILE A 154 29.84 12.69 -0.28
N HIS A 155 29.64 11.38 -0.16
CA HIS A 155 29.18 10.47 -1.21
C HIS A 155 27.81 9.92 -0.83
N GLY A 156 26.94 9.64 -1.81
CA GLY A 156 25.62 9.06 -1.55
C GLY A 156 24.75 8.98 -2.81
N LYS A 157 23.47 9.31 -2.65
CA LYS A 157 22.49 9.46 -3.72
C LYS A 157 22.67 10.78 -4.49
N ASP A 158 23.36 11.78 -3.94
CA ASP A 158 23.49 13.12 -4.51
C ASP A 158 22.11 13.82 -4.64
N PRO A 159 21.53 14.34 -3.54
CA PRO A 159 20.15 14.86 -3.45
C PRO A 159 19.75 15.90 -4.51
N PHE A 160 20.74 16.55 -5.12
CA PHE A 160 20.52 17.65 -6.08
C PHE A 160 20.94 17.28 -7.51
N SER A 161 21.36 16.04 -7.75
CA SER A 161 21.59 15.54 -9.10
C SER A 161 20.53 14.52 -9.52
N TYR A 162 19.88 14.83 -10.64
CA TYR A 162 18.93 13.93 -11.29
C TYR A 162 19.58 13.12 -12.43
N SER A 163 20.91 13.10 -12.50
CA SER A 163 21.65 12.24 -13.44
C SER A 163 22.01 10.90 -12.79
N LYS A 164 21.61 9.80 -13.44
CA LYS A 164 22.00 8.45 -13.02
C LYS A 164 23.51 8.21 -13.03
N GLU A 165 24.27 9.04 -13.75
CA GLU A 165 25.71 8.87 -13.93
C GLU A 165 26.51 9.44 -12.75
N SER A 166 26.00 10.49 -12.09
CA SER A 166 26.65 11.14 -10.95
C SER A 166 26.32 10.50 -9.60
N SER A 167 25.11 9.96 -9.44
CA SER A 167 24.67 9.33 -8.19
C SER A 167 25.32 7.97 -7.99
N LEU A 168 25.92 7.74 -6.82
CA LEU A 168 26.50 6.43 -6.48
C LEU A 168 25.43 5.44 -6.04
N LEU A 169 24.34 5.93 -5.46
CA LEU A 169 23.16 5.17 -5.05
C LEU A 169 21.92 5.65 -5.80
N ASN A 170 20.98 4.75 -6.10
CA ASN A 170 19.79 5.07 -6.88
C ASN A 170 18.68 5.71 -6.02
N PHE A 171 17.95 6.69 -6.57
CA PHE A 171 16.67 7.18 -6.02
C PHE A 171 15.50 6.25 -6.32
N VAL A 172 15.62 5.43 -7.37
CA VAL A 172 14.55 4.55 -7.85
C VAL A 172 15.00 3.11 -7.79
N GLY A 173 14.09 2.25 -7.34
CA GLY A 173 14.38 0.84 -7.12
C GLY A 173 14.70 0.58 -5.66
N GLU A 174 15.33 -0.55 -5.41
CA GLU A 174 15.65 -1.03 -4.08
C GLU A 174 17.16 -0.89 -3.83
N LEU A 175 17.54 -0.41 -2.65
CA LEU A 175 18.91 -0.50 -2.18
C LEU A 175 19.18 -1.92 -1.69
N ASN A 176 20.33 -2.47 -2.07
CA ASN A 176 20.76 -3.80 -1.66
C ASN A 176 22.29 -3.83 -1.47
N PRO A 177 22.85 -4.89 -0.85
CA PRO A 177 24.29 -5.00 -0.60
C PRO A 177 25.15 -4.87 -1.86
N THR A 178 24.68 -5.38 -3.00
CA THR A 178 25.40 -5.31 -4.28
C THR A 178 25.54 -3.86 -4.77
N GLU A 179 24.47 -3.05 -4.69
CA GLU A 179 24.53 -1.64 -5.06
C GLU A 179 25.48 -0.86 -4.14
N VAL A 180 25.44 -1.12 -2.83
CA VAL A 180 26.35 -0.50 -1.85
C VAL A 180 27.81 -0.90 -2.12
N ALA A 181 28.08 -2.17 -2.42
CA ALA A 181 29.42 -2.66 -2.73
C ALA A 181 29.96 -2.04 -4.04
N LEU A 182 29.13 -1.93 -5.09
CA LEU A 182 29.51 -1.27 -6.33
C LEU A 182 29.83 0.22 -6.13
N ALA A 183 29.08 0.91 -5.26
CA ALA A 183 29.39 2.28 -4.88
C ALA A 183 30.71 2.39 -4.12
N LEU A 184 30.95 1.51 -3.14
CA LEU A 184 32.21 1.45 -2.39
C LEU A 184 33.40 1.22 -3.31
N ILE A 185 33.31 0.32 -4.29
CA ILE A 185 34.36 0.10 -5.31
C ILE A 185 34.74 1.40 -6.03
N LYS A 186 33.74 2.20 -6.44
CA LYS A 186 33.98 3.49 -7.10
C LYS A 186 34.63 4.50 -6.18
N ILE A 187 34.27 4.51 -4.89
CA ILE A 187 34.83 5.42 -3.88
C ILE A 187 36.28 5.06 -3.56
N THR A 188 36.56 3.76 -3.35
CA THR A 188 37.86 3.28 -2.87
C THR A 188 38.82 2.92 -4.00
N ASN A 189 38.37 2.89 -5.25
CA ASN A 189 39.11 2.38 -6.42
C ASN A 189 39.66 0.96 -6.21
N LEU A 190 38.89 0.12 -5.50
CA LEU A 190 39.28 -1.27 -5.24
C LEU A 190 38.93 -2.16 -6.42
N THR A 191 39.80 -3.13 -6.71
CA THR A 191 39.46 -4.23 -7.63
C THR A 191 38.78 -5.34 -6.81
N PRO A 192 37.48 -5.61 -7.00
CA PRO A 192 36.81 -6.67 -6.25
C PRO A 192 37.31 -8.04 -6.70
N LYS A 193 37.34 -9.01 -5.78
CA LYS A 193 37.64 -10.40 -6.10
C LYS A 193 36.48 -11.11 -6.84
N ILE A 194 35.28 -10.54 -6.74
CA ILE A 194 34.04 -11.07 -7.29
C ILE A 194 33.52 -10.09 -8.33
N ASP A 195 33.01 -10.60 -9.45
CA ASP A 195 32.35 -9.77 -10.46
C ASP A 195 30.93 -9.38 -10.00
N LEU A 196 30.85 -8.31 -9.22
CA LEU A 196 29.58 -7.77 -8.74
C LEU A 196 28.70 -7.18 -9.86
N LYS A 197 29.28 -6.80 -11.01
CA LYS A 197 28.50 -6.35 -12.16
C LYS A 197 27.75 -7.53 -12.77
N GLN A 198 28.42 -8.67 -12.92
CA GLN A 198 27.77 -9.90 -13.36
C GLN A 198 26.60 -10.28 -12.43
N ILE A 199 26.76 -10.15 -11.11
CA ILE A 199 25.69 -10.44 -10.15
C ILE A 199 24.51 -9.48 -10.33
N LYS A 200 24.79 -8.18 -10.46
CA LYS A 200 23.76 -7.15 -10.68
C LYS A 200 23.01 -7.34 -11.99
N ASP A 201 23.71 -7.67 -13.06
CA ASP A 201 23.15 -7.81 -14.41
C ASP A 201 22.47 -9.17 -14.62
N LYS A 202 22.70 -10.13 -13.71
CA LYS A 202 22.08 -11.45 -13.76
C LYS A 202 20.57 -11.33 -13.56
N ARG A 203 19.83 -11.51 -14.66
CA ARG A 203 18.37 -11.62 -14.61
C ARG A 203 17.99 -13.05 -14.27
N TYR A 204 17.28 -13.21 -13.17
CA TYR A 204 16.61 -14.47 -12.86
C TYR A 204 15.25 -14.47 -13.56
N GLU A 205 15.05 -15.40 -14.48
CA GLU A 205 13.71 -15.69 -15.01
C GLU A 205 12.91 -16.39 -13.90
N THR A 206 12.20 -15.59 -13.13
CA THR A 206 11.27 -16.09 -12.12
C THR A 206 9.85 -16.04 -12.69
N VAL A 207 9.02 -17.00 -12.29
CA VAL A 207 7.58 -16.93 -12.59
C VAL A 207 7.05 -15.65 -11.93
N ARG A 208 6.60 -14.70 -12.74
CA ARG A 208 6.04 -13.44 -12.23
C ARG A 208 4.78 -13.75 -11.43
N ARG A 209 4.84 -13.54 -10.12
CA ARG A 209 3.65 -13.59 -9.25
C ARG A 209 2.76 -12.41 -9.61
N LYS A 210 1.67 -12.67 -10.34
CA LYS A 210 0.69 -11.64 -10.65
C LYS A 210 -0.02 -11.23 -9.35
N PRO A 211 -0.33 -9.94 -9.16
CA PRO A 211 -1.21 -9.53 -8.07
C PRO A 211 -2.59 -10.18 -8.28
N ILE A 212 -2.98 -11.09 -7.39
CA ILE A 212 -4.23 -11.85 -7.48
C ILE A 212 -5.09 -11.64 -6.24
N LEU A 213 -6.41 -11.61 -6.43
CA LEU A 213 -7.37 -11.67 -5.34
C LEU A 213 -7.43 -13.10 -4.78
N CYS A 214 -7.90 -13.26 -3.54
CA CYS A 214 -8.18 -14.60 -3.00
C CYS A 214 -9.24 -15.33 -3.87
N PRO A 215 -9.17 -16.67 -4.02
CA PRO A 215 -10.27 -17.45 -4.57
C PRO A 215 -11.58 -17.11 -3.86
N GLY A 216 -12.63 -16.78 -4.62
CA GLY A 216 -13.93 -16.40 -4.07
C GLY A 216 -14.01 -15.00 -3.46
N CYS A 217 -13.01 -14.15 -3.65
CA CYS A 217 -13.09 -12.75 -3.22
C CYS A 217 -14.27 -12.01 -3.90
N PRO A 218 -15.08 -11.25 -3.14
CA PRO A 218 -16.21 -10.46 -3.67
C PRO A 218 -15.80 -9.50 -4.80
N TYR A 219 -14.56 -9.00 -4.73
CA TYR A 219 -14.04 -8.05 -5.72
C TYR A 219 -13.84 -8.70 -7.09
N GLY A 220 -13.79 -10.04 -7.17
CA GLY A 220 -13.83 -10.77 -8.43
C GLY A 220 -15.14 -10.56 -9.19
N THR A 221 -16.28 -10.56 -8.48
CA THR A 221 -17.60 -10.29 -9.06
C THR A 221 -17.72 -8.84 -9.50
N ILE A 222 -17.33 -7.91 -8.62
CA ILE A 222 -17.33 -6.47 -8.91
C ILE A 222 -16.52 -6.19 -10.17
N ARG A 223 -15.33 -6.79 -10.27
CA ARG A 223 -14.47 -6.68 -11.44
C ARG A 223 -15.14 -7.19 -12.71
N TYR A 224 -15.80 -8.35 -12.67
CA TYR A 224 -16.50 -8.91 -13.83
C TYR A 224 -17.65 -7.98 -14.27
N ALA A 225 -18.50 -7.58 -13.33
CA ALA A 225 -19.65 -6.72 -13.59
C ALA A 225 -19.22 -5.33 -14.12
N LEU A 226 -18.22 -4.72 -13.48
CA LEU A 226 -17.66 -3.43 -13.89
C LEU A 226 -17.07 -3.50 -15.30
N LYS A 227 -16.33 -4.58 -15.63
CA LYS A 227 -15.79 -4.77 -16.99
C LYS A 227 -16.90 -4.78 -18.04
N LYS A 228 -17.95 -5.58 -17.83
CA LYS A 228 -19.08 -5.66 -18.76
C LYS A 228 -19.83 -4.33 -18.88
N ALA A 229 -20.06 -3.65 -17.78
CA ALA A 229 -20.70 -2.33 -17.79
C ALA A 229 -19.86 -1.31 -18.56
N VAL A 230 -18.55 -1.28 -18.33
CA VAL A 230 -17.62 -0.33 -18.97
C VAL A 230 -17.44 -0.61 -20.46
N GLU A 231 -17.35 -1.87 -20.88
CA GLU A 231 -17.31 -2.26 -22.31
C GLU A 231 -18.55 -1.73 -23.04
N LYS A 232 -19.73 -1.92 -22.46
CA LYS A 232 -20.99 -1.42 -23.01
C LYS A 232 -21.05 0.11 -23.02
N LEU A 233 -20.73 0.77 -21.91
CA LEU A 233 -20.70 2.23 -21.79
C LEU A 233 -19.76 2.86 -22.82
N LYS A 234 -18.56 2.29 -23.03
CA LYS A 234 -17.62 2.80 -24.05
C LYS A 234 -18.17 2.70 -25.47
N SER A 235 -18.85 1.59 -25.79
CA SER A 235 -19.44 1.41 -27.13
C SER A 235 -20.57 2.38 -27.44
N GLU A 236 -21.29 2.85 -26.42
CA GLU A 236 -22.49 3.70 -26.60
C GLU A 236 -22.21 5.19 -26.35
N LEU A 237 -21.41 5.53 -25.35
CA LEU A 237 -21.17 6.93 -24.97
C LEU A 237 -20.13 7.64 -25.83
N GLY A 238 -19.17 6.90 -26.40
CA GLY A 238 -18.00 7.50 -27.07
C GLY A 238 -17.15 8.40 -26.16
N LYS A 239 -17.33 8.30 -24.83
CA LYS A 239 -16.64 9.12 -23.82
C LYS A 239 -15.53 8.34 -23.13
N GLN A 240 -14.53 9.08 -22.65
CA GLN A 240 -13.53 8.52 -21.75
C GLN A 240 -14.16 8.16 -20.41
N ILE A 241 -13.66 7.08 -19.82
CA ILE A 241 -14.04 6.61 -18.49
C ILE A 241 -12.76 6.47 -17.69
N TYR A 242 -12.64 7.26 -16.62
CA TYR A 242 -11.47 7.28 -15.75
C TYR A 242 -11.79 6.66 -14.40
N PHE A 243 -10.85 5.86 -13.90
CA PHE A 243 -10.95 5.19 -12.61
C PHE A 243 -9.95 5.78 -11.62
N TYR A 244 -10.44 6.12 -10.44
CA TYR A 244 -9.65 6.68 -9.35
C TYR A 244 -9.70 5.71 -8.18
N GLN A 245 -8.53 5.25 -7.75
CA GLN A 245 -8.40 4.33 -6.63
C GLN A 245 -7.52 4.93 -5.54
N ASP A 246 -7.62 4.32 -4.36
CA ASP A 246 -6.67 4.49 -3.27
C ASP A 246 -6.19 3.10 -2.82
N ILE A 247 -5.80 2.94 -1.56
CA ILE A 247 -5.12 1.74 -1.04
C ILE A 247 -6.12 0.80 -0.38
N GLY A 248 -6.16 -0.45 -0.87
CA GLY A 248 -6.93 -1.55 -0.29
C GLY A 248 -6.87 -2.80 -1.19
N CYS A 249 -7.59 -3.89 -0.85
CA CYS A 249 -7.59 -5.12 -1.67
C CYS A 249 -8.01 -4.86 -3.14
N TYR A 250 -8.87 -3.87 -3.38
CA TYR A 250 -9.30 -3.47 -4.73
C TYR A 250 -8.20 -2.78 -5.55
N THR A 251 -7.07 -2.38 -4.95
CA THR A 251 -5.87 -1.97 -5.69
C THR A 251 -5.42 -3.06 -6.67
N LEU A 252 -5.71 -4.33 -6.39
CA LEU A 252 -5.38 -5.44 -7.30
C LEU A 252 -6.18 -5.38 -8.62
N LEU A 253 -7.28 -4.63 -8.67
CA LEU A 253 -8.04 -4.37 -9.90
C LEU A 253 -7.33 -3.40 -10.86
N SER A 254 -6.26 -2.72 -10.39
CA SER A 254 -5.45 -1.79 -11.21
C SER A 254 -4.57 -2.51 -12.23
N PHE A 255 -4.30 -3.81 -12.09
CA PHE A 255 -3.34 -4.52 -12.92
C PHE A 255 -3.99 -5.18 -14.15
N PRO A 256 -3.21 -5.45 -15.22
CA PRO A 256 -3.71 -6.23 -16.35
C PRO A 256 -4.27 -7.59 -15.91
N PRO A 257 -5.36 -8.06 -16.54
CA PRO A 257 -5.95 -7.54 -17.77
C PRO A 257 -7.06 -6.48 -17.58
N TYR A 258 -7.24 -5.90 -16.40
CA TYR A 258 -8.40 -5.05 -16.09
C TYR A 258 -8.11 -3.56 -16.14
N SER A 259 -6.98 -3.15 -15.55
CA SER A 259 -6.52 -1.76 -15.58
C SER A 259 -7.56 -0.75 -15.05
N PHE A 260 -8.31 -1.09 -13.99
CA PHE A 260 -9.32 -0.21 -13.37
C PHE A 260 -8.71 0.83 -12.41
N ALA A 261 -7.62 1.47 -12.83
CA ALA A 261 -7.06 2.63 -12.16
C ALA A 261 -6.26 3.46 -13.17
N ASN A 262 -6.70 4.68 -13.43
CA ASN A 262 -5.92 5.69 -14.14
C ASN A 262 -5.04 6.46 -13.16
N VAL A 263 -5.57 6.76 -11.96
CA VAL A 263 -4.84 7.41 -10.88
C VAL A 263 -5.06 6.63 -9.59
N LYS A 264 -3.97 6.40 -8.86
CA LYS A 264 -3.99 5.83 -7.52
C LYS A 264 -2.97 6.54 -6.65
N TYR A 265 -3.40 7.02 -5.48
CA TYR A 265 -2.53 7.78 -4.59
C TYR A 265 -2.56 7.21 -3.16
N CYS A 266 -2.85 8.03 -2.15
CA CYS A 266 -2.91 7.62 -0.74
C CYS A 266 -4.30 7.11 -0.34
N MET A 267 -4.41 6.48 0.84
CA MET A 267 -5.67 6.04 1.43
C MET A 267 -6.68 7.21 1.50
N GLY A 268 -7.89 7.02 0.95
CA GLY A 268 -8.96 8.02 0.92
C GLY A 268 -8.91 9.02 -0.24
N SER A 269 -7.93 8.93 -1.13
CA SER A 269 -7.76 9.92 -2.22
C SER A 269 -8.72 9.73 -3.41
N SER A 270 -9.33 8.55 -3.57
CA SER A 270 -10.10 8.18 -4.78
C SER A 270 -11.22 9.17 -5.11
N ILE A 271 -12.07 9.51 -4.12
CA ILE A 271 -13.22 10.40 -4.31
C ILE A 271 -12.76 11.83 -4.60
N ALA A 272 -11.75 12.34 -3.88
CA ALA A 272 -11.25 13.70 -4.09
C ALA A 272 -10.60 13.88 -5.48
N LEU A 273 -9.82 12.90 -5.92
CA LEU A 273 -9.21 12.92 -7.25
C LEU A 273 -10.25 12.88 -8.37
N ALA A 274 -11.26 12.01 -8.23
CA ALA A 274 -12.36 11.92 -9.21
C ALA A 274 -13.12 13.25 -9.32
N GLN A 275 -13.39 13.93 -8.21
CA GLN A 275 -14.04 15.24 -8.21
C GLN A 275 -13.22 16.28 -8.96
N GLY A 276 -11.92 16.36 -8.68
CA GLY A 276 -11.03 17.34 -9.30
C GLY A 276 -11.08 17.27 -10.83
N VAL A 277 -11.07 16.05 -11.39
CA VAL A 277 -11.12 15.84 -12.84
C VAL A 277 -12.54 16.01 -13.40
N ALA A 278 -13.57 15.59 -12.67
CA ALA A 278 -14.97 15.72 -13.10
C ALA A 278 -15.45 17.18 -13.26
N HIS A 279 -14.72 18.14 -12.69
CA HIS A 279 -14.96 19.57 -12.91
C HIS A 279 -14.21 20.14 -14.14
N THR A 280 -13.23 19.42 -14.68
CA THR A 280 -12.39 19.89 -15.79
C THR A 280 -12.74 19.29 -17.14
N ASP A 281 -13.41 18.14 -17.18
CA ASP A 281 -13.83 17.51 -18.43
C ASP A 281 -15.13 16.68 -18.29
N ASP A 282 -15.73 16.30 -19.42
CA ASP A 282 -17.03 15.63 -19.51
C ASP A 282 -16.96 14.09 -19.54
N SER A 283 -15.82 13.51 -19.13
CA SER A 283 -15.65 12.06 -18.95
C SER A 283 -16.51 11.51 -17.81
N LEU A 284 -16.70 10.19 -17.82
CA LEU A 284 -17.25 9.47 -16.68
C LEU A 284 -16.13 9.17 -15.68
N ASN A 285 -16.22 9.79 -14.51
CA ASN A 285 -15.23 9.63 -13.44
C ASN A 285 -15.77 8.68 -12.37
N ILE A 286 -15.09 7.54 -12.17
CA ILE A 286 -15.50 6.49 -11.24
C ILE A 286 -14.46 6.37 -10.12
N ALA A 287 -14.85 6.72 -8.89
CA ALA A 287 -14.06 6.50 -7.69
C ALA A 287 -14.36 5.11 -7.11
N ILE A 288 -13.31 4.34 -6.79
CA ILE A 288 -13.43 3.03 -6.15
C ILE A 288 -12.73 3.10 -4.80
N ILE A 289 -13.47 2.83 -3.73
CA ILE A 289 -13.01 2.93 -2.35
C ILE A 289 -13.54 1.75 -1.55
N GLY A 290 -12.74 1.20 -0.62
CA GLY A 290 -13.22 0.21 0.34
C GLY A 290 -13.91 0.89 1.52
N ASP A 291 -14.86 0.20 2.15
CA ASP A 291 -15.47 0.54 3.44
C ASP A 291 -14.47 1.06 4.50
N GLY A 292 -13.42 0.31 4.81
CA GLY A 292 -12.43 0.70 5.81
C GLY A 292 -11.74 2.03 5.48
N THR A 293 -11.34 2.20 4.22
CA THR A 293 -10.75 3.44 3.71
C THR A 293 -11.75 4.59 3.70
N PHE A 294 -13.02 4.30 3.40
CA PHE A 294 -14.11 5.27 3.45
C PHE A 294 -14.30 5.85 4.86
N PHE A 295 -14.40 4.98 5.87
CA PHE A 295 -14.51 5.42 7.28
C PHE A 295 -13.24 6.12 7.79
N HIS A 296 -12.06 5.74 7.31
CA HIS A 296 -10.80 6.36 7.73
C HIS A 296 -10.65 7.80 7.21
N SER A 297 -10.87 8.01 5.91
CA SER A 297 -10.54 9.29 5.26
C SER A 297 -11.39 9.65 4.04
N GLY A 298 -12.35 8.80 3.64
CA GLY A 298 -13.21 9.06 2.48
C GLY A 298 -14.39 9.99 2.76
N ILE A 299 -14.88 10.03 4.01
CA ILE A 299 -16.06 10.82 4.41
C ILE A 299 -15.93 12.32 4.05
N PRO A 300 -14.84 13.04 4.41
CA PRO A 300 -14.74 14.46 4.08
C PRO A 300 -14.79 14.73 2.57
N ALA A 301 -14.14 13.88 1.78
CA ALA A 301 -14.17 13.98 0.33
C ALA A 301 -15.58 13.75 -0.22
N LEU A 302 -16.31 12.76 0.28
CA LEU A 302 -17.71 12.52 -0.12
C LEU A 302 -18.59 13.75 0.14
N LEU A 303 -18.53 14.32 1.36
CA LEU A 303 -19.33 15.49 1.72
C LEU A 303 -19.03 16.69 0.80
N ASN A 304 -17.75 16.91 0.48
CA ASN A 304 -17.35 17.93 -0.48
C ASN A 304 -17.96 17.67 -1.87
N GLY A 305 -17.96 16.42 -2.33
CA GLY A 305 -18.51 16.03 -3.63
C GLY A 305 -20.02 16.22 -3.71
N ILE A 306 -20.74 15.92 -2.61
CA ILE A 306 -22.19 16.16 -2.48
C ILE A 306 -22.47 17.66 -2.54
N HIS A 307 -21.76 18.45 -1.72
CA HIS A 307 -21.93 19.90 -1.65
C HIS A 307 -21.72 20.57 -3.02
N ASN A 308 -20.67 20.16 -3.74
CA ASN A 308 -20.31 20.71 -5.05
C ASN A 308 -21.01 20.04 -6.23
N LYS A 309 -21.93 19.07 -5.98
CA LYS A 309 -22.62 18.29 -7.02
C LYS A 309 -21.65 17.70 -8.07
N ALA A 310 -20.54 17.13 -7.61
CA ALA A 310 -19.53 16.58 -8.51
C ALA A 310 -20.12 15.42 -9.34
N PRO A 311 -19.99 15.42 -10.68
CA PRO A 311 -20.61 14.41 -11.55
C PRO A 311 -19.75 13.13 -11.59
N ILE A 312 -19.76 12.38 -10.48
CA ILE A 312 -18.95 11.18 -10.29
C ILE A 312 -19.80 9.99 -9.82
N LEU A 313 -19.36 8.79 -10.19
CA LEU A 313 -19.86 7.56 -9.60
C LEU A 313 -18.88 7.08 -8.53
N VAL A 314 -19.36 6.87 -7.30
CA VAL A 314 -18.55 6.32 -6.21
C VAL A 314 -18.98 4.88 -5.97
N LEU A 315 -18.05 3.94 -6.08
CA LEU A 315 -18.25 2.54 -5.72
C LEU A 315 -17.61 2.30 -4.34
N ILE A 316 -18.44 2.14 -3.31
CA ILE A 316 -17.98 1.71 -1.99
C ILE A 316 -18.07 0.20 -1.93
N LEU A 317 -16.92 -0.45 -1.80
CA LEU A 317 -16.82 -1.90 -1.72
C LEU A 317 -16.83 -2.30 -0.25
N ASP A 318 -17.98 -2.73 0.25
CA ASP A 318 -18.18 -3.12 1.65
C ASP A 318 -17.98 -4.63 1.80
N ASN A 319 -16.86 -5.00 2.41
CA ASN A 319 -16.54 -6.39 2.73
C ASN A 319 -16.56 -6.64 4.26
N GLY A 320 -16.82 -5.58 5.03
CA GLY A 320 -16.92 -5.50 6.48
C GLY A 320 -15.62 -5.50 7.27
N TRP A 321 -14.44 -5.31 6.67
CA TRP A 321 -13.15 -5.13 7.39
C TRP A 321 -12.00 -4.55 6.53
N ILE A 322 -10.84 -4.27 7.15
CA ILE A 322 -9.64 -3.85 6.41
C ILE A 322 -8.80 -5.08 6.01
N GLY A 323 -9.12 -5.68 4.86
CA GLY A 323 -8.54 -6.95 4.43
C GLY A 323 -7.01 -6.95 4.22
N MET A 324 -6.48 -6.00 3.42
CA MET A 324 -5.08 -6.02 2.94
C MET A 324 -4.04 -5.89 4.06
N THR A 325 -4.40 -5.23 5.16
CA THR A 325 -3.50 -4.97 6.28
C THR A 325 -3.56 -6.06 7.35
N GLY A 326 -4.36 -7.10 7.16
CA GLY A 326 -4.51 -8.17 8.15
C GLY A 326 -5.81 -8.09 8.95
N GLN A 327 -6.93 -7.79 8.27
CA GLN A 327 -8.28 -8.03 8.78
C GLN A 327 -8.70 -7.18 9.98
N GLN A 328 -8.18 -5.95 10.07
CA GLN A 328 -8.52 -5.04 11.17
C GLN A 328 -10.00 -4.60 11.11
N PRO A 329 -10.66 -4.44 12.26
CA PRO A 329 -12.00 -3.86 12.31
C PRO A 329 -11.97 -2.35 12.03
N HIS A 330 -13.07 -1.84 11.48
CA HIS A 330 -13.35 -0.41 11.31
C HIS A 330 -14.78 -0.10 11.79
N PRO A 331 -15.26 1.16 11.78
CA PRO A 331 -16.57 1.52 12.31
C PRO A 331 -17.77 0.77 11.70
N GLY A 332 -17.65 0.30 10.46
CA GLY A 332 -18.69 -0.50 9.77
C GLY A 332 -18.54 -2.02 9.95
N SER A 333 -17.48 -2.49 10.62
CA SER A 333 -17.29 -3.92 10.86
C SER A 333 -18.34 -4.47 11.83
N ASP A 334 -18.74 -5.71 11.61
CA ASP A 334 -19.56 -6.45 12.56
C ASP A 334 -18.77 -6.67 13.85
N THR A 335 -19.38 -6.26 14.96
CA THR A 335 -18.77 -6.23 16.29
C THR A 335 -18.49 -7.63 16.87
N ARG A 336 -19.05 -8.69 16.28
CA ARG A 336 -18.81 -10.07 16.72
C ARG A 336 -17.44 -10.61 16.33
N TYR A 337 -16.73 -9.95 15.42
CA TYR A 337 -15.44 -10.44 14.89
C TYR A 337 -14.21 -10.06 15.73
N TYR A 338 -14.35 -9.26 16.79
CA TYR A 338 -13.20 -8.80 17.58
C TYR A 338 -13.60 -8.51 19.04
N GLN A 339 -12.64 -8.64 19.96
CA GLN A 339 -12.89 -8.67 21.41
C GLN A 339 -13.54 -7.39 21.95
N GLU A 340 -13.05 -6.23 21.50
CA GLU A 340 -13.58 -4.92 21.90
C GLU A 340 -14.90 -4.57 21.21
N GLY A 341 -15.40 -5.41 20.30
CA GLY A 341 -16.63 -5.11 19.57
C GLY A 341 -17.87 -5.12 20.46
N SER A 342 -17.87 -5.89 21.54
CA SER A 342 -18.98 -5.97 22.52
C SER A 342 -19.32 -4.62 23.17
N SER A 343 -18.38 -3.67 23.23
CA SER A 343 -18.57 -2.33 23.79
C SER A 343 -18.72 -1.23 22.73
N LYS A 344 -18.73 -1.59 21.44
CA LYS A 344 -18.80 -0.64 20.31
C LYS A 344 -20.11 -0.77 19.55
N LYS A 345 -20.47 0.30 18.84
CA LYS A 345 -21.63 0.33 17.93
C LYS A 345 -21.14 0.31 16.48
N LYS A 346 -21.67 -0.62 15.68
CA LYS A 346 -21.47 -0.60 14.22
C LYS A 346 -22.18 0.63 13.63
N VAL A 347 -21.48 1.38 12.79
CA VAL A 347 -22.05 2.44 11.97
C VAL A 347 -22.74 1.79 10.78
N ASP A 348 -24.03 2.09 10.61
CA ASP A 348 -24.80 1.70 9.43
C ASP A 348 -24.39 2.61 8.26
N LEU A 349 -23.73 2.02 7.27
CA LEU A 349 -23.16 2.76 6.14
C LEU A 349 -24.27 3.34 5.25
N GLU A 350 -25.35 2.59 5.01
CA GLU A 350 -26.47 3.06 4.20
C GLU A 350 -27.13 4.28 4.84
N MET A 351 -27.52 4.17 6.12
CA MET A 351 -28.13 5.26 6.87
C MET A 351 -27.21 6.47 6.96
N PHE A 352 -25.90 6.27 7.15
CA PHE A 352 -24.92 7.34 7.17
C PHE A 352 -24.88 8.11 5.84
N LEU A 353 -24.85 7.39 4.71
CA LEU A 353 -24.80 7.99 3.38
C LEU A 353 -26.11 8.73 3.04
N GLN A 354 -27.26 8.15 3.39
CA GLN A 354 -28.57 8.80 3.24
C GLN A 354 -28.62 10.09 4.08
N GLY A 355 -28.21 10.03 5.35
CA GLY A 355 -28.15 11.17 6.25
C GLY A 355 -27.16 12.26 5.81
N SER A 356 -26.13 11.88 5.05
CA SER A 356 -25.17 12.80 4.43
C SER A 356 -25.70 13.51 3.18
N GLY A 357 -26.88 13.11 2.69
CA GLY A 357 -27.51 13.68 1.49
C GLY A 357 -27.01 13.09 0.16
N ALA A 358 -26.36 11.92 0.18
CA ALA A 358 -25.90 11.26 -1.03
C ALA A 358 -27.06 10.60 -1.80
N ASN A 359 -27.02 10.62 -3.14
CA ASN A 359 -27.82 9.67 -3.93
C ASN A 359 -27.18 8.30 -3.81
N ILE A 360 -27.92 7.31 -3.31
CA ILE A 360 -27.36 5.99 -3.05
C ILE A 360 -28.10 4.87 -3.77
N SER A 361 -27.40 3.76 -3.96
CA SER A 361 -28.00 2.47 -4.27
C SER A 361 -27.18 1.40 -3.58
N VAL A 362 -27.84 0.54 -2.82
CA VAL A 362 -27.20 -0.60 -2.15
C VAL A 362 -27.49 -1.84 -2.98
N ILE A 363 -26.51 -2.72 -3.08
CA ILE A 363 -26.68 -4.04 -3.68
C ILE A 363 -25.96 -5.06 -2.82
N GLU A 364 -26.69 -6.11 -2.47
CA GLU A 364 -26.20 -7.24 -1.69
C GLU A 364 -26.04 -8.46 -2.60
N ARG A 365 -25.12 -9.34 -2.22
CA ARG A 365 -24.91 -10.59 -2.94
C ARG A 365 -26.16 -11.46 -3.01
N GLN A 366 -26.81 -11.70 -1.86
CA GLN A 366 -27.97 -12.58 -1.76
C GLN A 366 -29.24 -11.76 -1.55
N GLU A 367 -29.92 -11.41 -2.64
CA GLU A 367 -31.24 -10.79 -2.58
C GLU A 367 -32.32 -11.78 -3.05
N ARG A 368 -33.36 -11.97 -2.24
CA ARG A 368 -34.45 -12.91 -2.55
C ARG A 368 -35.17 -12.48 -3.83
N ASN A 369 -35.51 -13.45 -4.69
CA ASN A 369 -36.34 -13.27 -5.89
C ASN A 369 -35.75 -12.36 -6.99
N LEU A 370 -34.43 -12.16 -7.00
CA LEU A 370 -33.76 -11.38 -8.04
C LEU A 370 -32.80 -12.26 -8.86
N GLY A 371 -32.50 -11.84 -10.09
CA GLY A 371 -31.62 -12.57 -11.00
C GLY A 371 -30.17 -12.71 -10.49
N LYS A 372 -29.33 -13.40 -11.28
CA LYS A 372 -27.91 -13.66 -10.99
C LYS A 372 -27.16 -12.38 -10.56
N TYR A 373 -26.46 -12.42 -9.43
CA TYR A 373 -25.83 -11.25 -8.80
C TYR A 373 -24.88 -10.47 -9.73
N PRO A 374 -23.98 -11.13 -10.50
CA PRO A 374 -23.09 -10.42 -11.43
C PRO A 374 -23.84 -9.56 -12.46
N ASN A 375 -25.01 -10.02 -12.93
CA ASN A 375 -25.82 -9.29 -13.91
C ASN A 375 -26.53 -8.09 -13.26
N ARG A 376 -27.09 -8.27 -12.06
CA ARG A 376 -27.71 -7.18 -11.29
C ARG A 376 -26.71 -6.05 -11.03
N LEU A 377 -25.50 -6.42 -10.63
CA LEU A 377 -24.42 -5.46 -10.37
C LEU A 377 -23.99 -4.71 -11.64
N MET A 378 -23.84 -5.43 -12.75
CA MET A 378 -23.50 -4.85 -14.05
C MET A 378 -24.56 -3.82 -14.49
N ASP A 379 -25.84 -4.20 -14.42
CA ASP A 379 -26.97 -3.33 -14.78
C ASP A 379 -27.04 -2.09 -13.88
N LEU A 380 -26.79 -2.23 -12.58
CA LEU A 380 -26.80 -1.12 -11.65
C LEU A 380 -25.67 -0.13 -11.96
N ILE A 381 -24.43 -0.61 -12.13
CA ILE A 381 -23.28 0.23 -12.50
C ILE A 381 -23.56 0.96 -13.81
N TYR A 382 -24.05 0.24 -14.83
CA TYR A 382 -24.39 0.80 -16.13
C TYR A 382 -25.46 1.92 -16.01
N LYS A 383 -26.61 1.63 -15.36
CA LYS A 383 -27.71 2.60 -15.23
C LYS A 383 -27.30 3.84 -14.44
N LYS A 384 -26.55 3.68 -13.35
CA LYS A 384 -26.12 4.83 -12.53
C LYS A 384 -25.02 5.64 -13.19
N SER A 385 -24.16 5.02 -13.99
CA SER A 385 -23.17 5.74 -14.81
C SER A 385 -23.85 6.74 -15.78
N TYR A 386 -24.93 6.33 -16.44
CA TYR A 386 -25.73 7.23 -17.28
C TYR A 386 -26.36 8.36 -16.47
N ASN A 387 -26.99 8.05 -15.32
CA ASN A 387 -27.60 9.06 -14.46
C ASN A 387 -26.60 10.11 -13.97
N VAL A 388 -25.38 9.68 -13.61
CA VAL A 388 -24.30 10.58 -13.19
C VAL A 388 -23.97 11.59 -14.29
N LEU A 389 -23.84 11.12 -15.53
CA LEU A 389 -23.53 11.98 -16.67
C LEU A 389 -24.69 12.90 -17.05
N GLU A 390 -25.91 12.36 -17.12
CA GLU A 390 -27.10 13.09 -17.57
C GLU A 390 -27.51 14.16 -16.55
N LYS A 391 -27.58 13.79 -15.27
CA LYS A 391 -28.05 14.68 -14.20
C LYS A 391 -26.95 15.51 -13.57
N ARG A 392 -25.68 15.23 -13.92
CA ARG A 392 -24.48 15.82 -13.33
C ARG A 392 -24.51 15.79 -11.79
N ILE A 393 -24.65 14.59 -11.25
CA ILE A 393 -24.76 14.35 -9.81
C ILE A 393 -23.69 13.38 -9.32
N LEU A 394 -23.41 13.44 -8.02
CA LEU A 394 -22.71 12.36 -7.31
C LEU A 394 -23.71 11.25 -7.02
N HIS A 395 -23.37 10.01 -7.42
CA HIS A 395 -24.12 8.81 -7.06
C HIS A 395 -23.18 7.80 -6.40
N VAL A 396 -23.59 7.24 -5.26
CA VAL A 396 -22.88 6.18 -4.54
C VAL A 396 -23.55 4.84 -4.80
N ILE A 397 -22.78 3.83 -5.18
CA ILE A 397 -23.20 2.43 -5.13
C ILE A 397 -22.44 1.77 -3.97
N VAL A 398 -23.17 1.31 -2.96
CA VAL A 398 -22.61 0.45 -1.91
C VAL A 398 -22.78 -0.98 -2.36
N ILE A 399 -21.66 -1.70 -2.48
CA ILE A 399 -21.65 -3.10 -2.91
C ILE A 399 -21.27 -3.95 -1.71
N GLU A 400 -22.26 -4.60 -1.12
CA GLU A 400 -22.13 -5.40 0.09
C GLU A 400 -21.90 -6.87 -0.25
N ASP A 401 -20.67 -7.32 -0.02
CA ASP A 401 -20.31 -8.73 -0.12
C ASP A 401 -19.11 -9.00 0.77
N GLU A 402 -19.36 -9.68 1.90
CA GLU A 402 -18.36 -9.93 2.93
C GLU A 402 -17.08 -10.59 2.39
N CYS A 403 -15.94 -10.30 3.02
CA CYS A 403 -14.71 -10.94 2.62
C CYS A 403 -14.73 -12.46 2.84
N ILE A 404 -14.31 -13.23 1.82
CA ILE A 404 -14.25 -14.70 1.84
C ILE A 404 -13.34 -15.26 2.94
N GLN A 405 -12.39 -14.48 3.43
CA GLN A 405 -11.48 -14.90 4.49
C GLN A 405 -12.09 -14.84 5.90
N LYS A 406 -13.32 -14.32 6.05
CA LYS A 406 -14.06 -14.38 7.31
C LYS A 406 -14.46 -15.84 7.59
N PHE A 407 -13.96 -16.40 8.70
CA PHE A 407 -14.15 -17.82 9.05
C PHE A 407 -15.60 -18.27 8.96
N ASN A 408 -16.53 -17.54 9.59
CA ASN A 408 -17.96 -17.87 9.59
C ASN A 408 -18.59 -17.93 8.20
N LYS A 409 -18.10 -17.11 7.26
CA LYS A 409 -18.56 -17.15 5.86
C LYS A 409 -18.02 -18.38 5.13
N ARG A 410 -16.77 -18.75 5.41
CA ARG A 410 -16.10 -19.89 4.78
C ARG A 410 -16.61 -21.24 5.30
N SER A 411 -16.96 -21.33 6.59
CA SER A 411 -17.34 -22.59 7.24
C SER A 411 -18.64 -23.22 6.72
N THR A 412 -19.43 -22.48 5.95
CA THR A 412 -20.72 -22.93 5.41
C THR A 412 -20.69 -23.13 3.89
N MET A 413 -19.52 -23.10 3.26
CA MET A 413 -19.38 -23.15 1.79
C MET A 413 -18.88 -24.51 1.32
N GLU A 414 -19.52 -25.02 0.27
CA GLU A 414 -19.15 -26.27 -0.39
C GLU A 414 -18.29 -26.00 -1.62
N ILE A 415 -17.27 -26.82 -1.82
CA ILE A 415 -16.40 -26.74 -3.00
C ILE A 415 -17.26 -26.89 -4.28
N ARG A 416 -16.81 -26.24 -5.34
CA ARG A 416 -17.43 -26.32 -6.67
C ARG A 416 -16.61 -27.24 -7.56
N TYR A 417 -17.29 -27.99 -8.41
CA TYR A 417 -16.68 -28.83 -9.45
C TYR A 417 -17.29 -28.52 -10.82
N VAL A 418 -16.65 -29.01 -11.88
CA VAL A 418 -17.11 -28.85 -13.26
C VAL A 418 -17.67 -30.17 -13.76
N ASP A 419 -18.91 -30.15 -14.25
CA ASP A 419 -19.47 -31.26 -15.03
C ASP A 419 -18.92 -31.19 -16.45
N GLU A 420 -18.05 -32.15 -16.80
CA GLU A 420 -17.39 -32.20 -18.10
C GLU A 420 -18.37 -32.44 -19.26
N GLY A 421 -19.49 -33.11 -19.01
CA GLY A 421 -20.53 -33.39 -20.01
C GLY A 421 -21.31 -32.14 -20.40
N LEU A 422 -21.52 -31.22 -19.46
CA LEU A 422 -22.19 -29.93 -19.70
C LEU A 422 -21.22 -28.82 -20.16
N CYS A 423 -19.92 -28.98 -19.89
CA CYS A 423 -18.93 -27.94 -20.18
C CYS A 423 -18.63 -27.85 -21.68
N THR A 424 -18.84 -26.68 -22.29
CA THR A 424 -18.57 -26.40 -23.71
C THR A 424 -17.27 -25.61 -23.96
N ASN A 425 -16.41 -25.52 -22.95
CA ASN A 425 -15.19 -24.69 -22.97
C ASN A 425 -15.38 -23.22 -23.40
N CYS A 426 -16.47 -22.57 -22.99
CA CYS A 426 -16.75 -21.16 -23.35
C CYS A 426 -15.80 -20.13 -22.71
N SER A 427 -14.90 -20.56 -21.81
CA SER A 427 -13.90 -19.77 -21.09
C SER A 427 -14.39 -18.63 -20.18
N VAL A 428 -15.70 -18.42 -20.01
CA VAL A 428 -16.23 -17.33 -19.17
C VAL A 428 -15.70 -17.40 -17.73
N CYS A 429 -15.65 -18.60 -17.14
CA CYS A 429 -15.28 -18.81 -15.74
C CYS A 429 -13.77 -18.59 -15.46
N TYR A 430 -12.86 -18.98 -16.35
CA TYR A 430 -11.42 -18.85 -16.11
C TYR A 430 -10.77 -17.66 -16.87
N ASN A 431 -11.27 -17.29 -18.06
CA ASN A 431 -10.71 -16.18 -18.86
C ASN A 431 -11.45 -14.84 -18.70
N GLN A 432 -12.72 -14.81 -18.26
CA GLN A 432 -13.40 -13.54 -17.99
C GLN A 432 -13.53 -13.27 -16.48
N PHE A 433 -13.82 -14.32 -15.70
CA PHE A 433 -13.93 -14.25 -14.25
C PHE A 433 -12.62 -14.46 -13.47
N TYR A 434 -11.58 -15.07 -14.07
CA TYR A 434 -10.22 -15.11 -13.50
C TYR A 434 -10.17 -15.49 -12.00
N CYS A 435 -10.96 -16.47 -11.58
CA CYS A 435 -10.79 -17.04 -10.24
C CYS A 435 -9.44 -17.77 -10.20
N PRO A 436 -8.57 -17.57 -9.20
CA PRO A 436 -7.31 -18.29 -9.13
C PRO A 436 -7.47 -19.81 -9.07
N ALA A 437 -8.57 -20.30 -8.48
CA ALA A 437 -8.88 -21.72 -8.40
C ALA A 437 -9.47 -22.34 -9.69
N LEU A 438 -9.61 -21.56 -10.77
CA LEU A 438 -10.15 -22.02 -12.06
C LEU A 438 -9.08 -21.94 -13.14
N ASN A 439 -8.84 -23.06 -13.81
CA ASN A 439 -7.90 -23.17 -14.93
C ASN A 439 -8.48 -24.01 -16.07
N GLU A 440 -7.84 -23.96 -17.22
CA GLU A 440 -8.12 -24.87 -18.33
C GLU A 440 -7.30 -26.15 -18.16
N LYS A 441 -7.94 -27.30 -18.38
CA LYS A 441 -7.31 -28.63 -18.40
C LYS A 441 -8.06 -29.48 -19.41
N ASP A 442 -7.34 -30.15 -20.31
CA ASP A 442 -7.91 -31.07 -21.30
C ASP A 442 -9.08 -30.47 -22.12
N ASP A 443 -8.95 -29.22 -22.56
CA ASP A 443 -9.97 -28.46 -23.31
C ASP A 443 -11.30 -28.28 -22.52
N LYS A 444 -11.23 -28.32 -21.19
CA LYS A 444 -12.35 -28.08 -20.28
C LYS A 444 -11.95 -27.13 -19.16
N ALA A 445 -12.94 -26.46 -18.59
CA ALA A 445 -12.74 -25.76 -17.33
C ALA A 445 -12.50 -26.79 -16.20
N HIS A 446 -11.56 -26.49 -15.32
CA HIS A 446 -11.19 -27.32 -14.18
C HIS A 446 -11.09 -26.44 -12.92
N ILE A 447 -11.61 -26.93 -11.80
CA ILE A 447 -11.52 -26.27 -10.50
C ILE A 447 -10.52 -27.01 -9.62
N ASN A 448 -9.50 -26.31 -9.14
CA ASN A 448 -8.57 -26.86 -8.15
C ASN A 448 -9.24 -26.89 -6.77
N SER A 449 -9.60 -28.09 -6.30
CA SER A 449 -10.25 -28.31 -5.00
C SER A 449 -9.42 -27.81 -3.81
N ASN A 450 -8.09 -27.82 -3.91
CA ASN A 450 -7.20 -27.33 -2.85
C ASN A 450 -7.19 -25.80 -2.72
N GLU A 451 -7.60 -25.09 -3.78
CA GLU A 451 -7.64 -23.61 -3.80
C GLU A 451 -9.08 -23.06 -3.71
N CYS A 452 -10.07 -23.86 -4.10
CA CYS A 452 -11.46 -23.45 -4.12
C CYS A 452 -11.99 -23.23 -2.70
N LEU A 453 -12.56 -22.04 -2.45
CA LEU A 453 -13.21 -21.70 -1.17
C LEU A 453 -14.74 -21.85 -1.23
N GLY A 454 -15.28 -22.50 -2.26
CA GLY A 454 -16.71 -22.82 -2.34
C GLY A 454 -17.65 -21.62 -2.53
N CYS A 455 -17.13 -20.50 -3.02
CA CYS A 455 -17.91 -19.26 -3.04
C CYS A 455 -19.18 -19.31 -3.90
N GLY A 456 -19.27 -20.16 -4.93
CA GLY A 456 -20.44 -20.26 -5.83
C GLY A 456 -20.62 -19.17 -6.88
N ILE A 457 -19.73 -18.17 -6.99
CA ILE A 457 -19.87 -17.10 -8.01
C ILE A 457 -19.72 -17.66 -9.43
N CYS A 458 -18.82 -18.62 -9.62
CA CYS A 458 -18.58 -19.24 -10.93
C CYS A 458 -19.78 -20.07 -11.42
N GLU A 459 -20.54 -20.66 -10.50
CA GLU A 459 -21.81 -21.33 -10.76
C GLU A 459 -22.85 -20.33 -11.32
N GLU A 460 -23.01 -19.17 -10.68
CA GLU A 460 -23.90 -18.11 -11.20
C GLU A 460 -23.45 -17.62 -12.59
N LEU A 461 -22.15 -17.55 -12.85
CA LEU A 461 -21.60 -17.06 -14.13
C LEU A 461 -21.63 -18.08 -15.27
N CYS A 462 -21.77 -19.37 -14.98
CA CYS A 462 -21.68 -20.40 -16.01
C CYS A 462 -22.90 -20.33 -16.94
N PRO A 463 -22.72 -20.07 -18.25
CA PRO A 463 -23.84 -20.00 -19.19
C PRO A 463 -24.47 -21.39 -19.46
N ASN A 464 -23.71 -22.46 -19.27
CA ASN A 464 -24.14 -23.83 -19.54
C ASN A 464 -24.58 -24.59 -18.28
N ASN A 465 -24.59 -23.94 -17.12
CA ASN A 465 -24.83 -24.58 -15.82
C ASN A 465 -23.92 -25.80 -15.53
N ALA A 466 -22.71 -25.79 -16.10
CA ALA A 466 -21.72 -26.86 -15.97
C ALA A 466 -20.88 -26.79 -14.68
N ILE A 467 -21.17 -25.86 -13.76
CA ILE A 467 -20.45 -25.72 -12.49
C ILE A 467 -21.47 -25.94 -11.38
N LEU A 468 -21.20 -26.91 -10.49
CA LEU A 468 -22.13 -27.40 -9.49
C LEU A 468 -21.50 -27.38 -8.10
N GLY A 469 -22.35 -27.33 -7.06
CA GLY A 469 -21.95 -27.50 -5.66
C GLY A 469 -22.13 -28.94 -5.18
N GLY A 470 -21.20 -29.40 -4.34
CA GLY A 470 -21.26 -30.72 -3.71
C GLY A 470 -19.88 -31.33 -3.51
N ASP A 471 -19.82 -32.36 -2.66
CA ASP A 471 -18.64 -33.20 -2.51
C ASP A 471 -18.52 -34.09 -3.74
N ASN A 472 -17.46 -33.90 -4.51
CA ASN A 472 -17.10 -34.82 -5.58
C ASN A 472 -16.30 -35.95 -4.90
N ASP A 473 -16.96 -37.08 -4.61
CA ASP A 473 -16.37 -38.28 -3.96
C ASP A 473 -15.29 -39.00 -4.83
N GLU A 474 -14.79 -38.37 -5.90
CA GLU A 474 -13.86 -38.98 -6.88
C GLU A 474 -12.43 -38.39 -6.88
N TYR A 475 -11.92 -37.89 -5.74
CA TYR A 475 -10.50 -37.55 -5.61
C TYR A 475 -9.83 -38.05 -4.33
#